data_AF-A0A6J0P194-F1
#
_entry.id   AF-A0A6J0P194-F1
#
_cell.length_a   1.000
_cell.length_b   1.000
_cell.length_c   1.000
_cell.angle_alpha   90.00
_cell.angle_beta   90.00
_cell.angle_gamma   90.00
#
_symmetry.space_group_name_H-M   'P 1'
#
loop_
_entity.id
_entity.type
_entity.pdbx_description
1 polymer ?
#
loop_
_entity_poly.entity_id
_entity_poly.type
_entity_poly.pdbx_seq_one_letter_code
_entity_poly.pdbx_strand_id
1 'polypeptide(L)'
;MKIKLSITLILLSYAAAMVAGQQCGRQAGGRTCAGNICCSQYGYCGTTADYCSPDNNCQSNCWGGGPSGSGESASNVRATYHYYNPAQNNWDLNAVSAYCSTWDANKPYSWRSKYGWTAFCGPVGPRGQASCGKCLRVRNTRTNAAVTVRIVDQCSNGGLDLDVAMFNQIDTDRDGYQKGHLIVDYQFVDCGNELIDQPADFKNILVSATDGV
;
A
#
# COMPACT_ATOMS: atom_id res chain seq x y z
N MET A 1 -10.06 -58.69 1.10
CA MET A 1 -10.12 -57.41 0.35
C MET A 1 -11.03 -56.35 0.97
N LYS A 2 -12.22 -56.71 1.50
CA LYS A 2 -13.19 -55.73 2.06
C LYS A 2 -12.69 -54.96 3.31
N ILE A 3 -11.90 -55.61 4.16
CA ILE A 3 -11.35 -55.01 5.39
C ILE A 3 -10.23 -53.99 5.06
N LYS A 4 -9.36 -54.29 4.09
CA LYS A 4 -8.30 -53.36 3.65
C LYS A 4 -8.87 -52.09 3.00
N LEU A 5 -9.95 -52.21 2.22
CA LEU A 5 -10.64 -51.09 1.58
C LEU A 5 -11.37 -50.17 2.60
N SER A 6 -11.89 -50.76 3.68
CA SER A 6 -12.55 -50.00 4.74
C SER A 6 -11.55 -49.24 5.62
N ILE A 7 -10.37 -49.83 5.88
CA ILE A 7 -9.30 -49.18 6.66
C ILE A 7 -8.65 -48.02 5.87
N THR A 8 -8.48 -48.15 4.55
CA THR A 8 -8.01 -47.02 3.73
C THR A 8 -9.01 -45.86 3.67
N LEU A 9 -10.32 -46.14 3.63
CA LEU A 9 -11.35 -45.09 3.65
C LEU A 9 -11.44 -44.36 5.02
N ILE A 10 -11.20 -45.07 6.12
CA ILE A 10 -11.16 -44.47 7.47
C ILE A 10 -9.86 -43.66 7.67
N LEU A 11 -8.72 -44.12 7.15
CA LEU A 11 -7.46 -43.34 7.21
C LEU A 11 -7.49 -42.09 6.31
N LEU A 12 -8.15 -42.16 5.15
CA LEU A 12 -8.32 -41.00 4.26
C LEU A 12 -9.25 -39.92 4.84
N SER A 13 -10.21 -40.31 5.67
CA SER A 13 -11.10 -39.36 6.38
C SER A 13 -10.47 -38.77 7.64
N TYR A 14 -9.52 -39.45 8.29
CA TYR A 14 -8.80 -38.94 9.47
C TYR A 14 -7.66 -37.97 9.13
N ALA A 15 -7.10 -38.04 7.92
CA ALA A 15 -6.10 -37.08 7.43
C ALA A 15 -6.66 -35.66 7.14
N ALA A 16 -7.99 -35.50 7.19
CA ALA A 16 -8.65 -34.19 7.18
C ALA A 16 -8.79 -33.60 8.60
N ALA A 17 -7.87 -33.92 9.52
CA ALA A 17 -7.70 -33.20 10.77
C ALA A 17 -7.36 -31.74 10.43
N MET A 18 -8.41 -30.94 10.42
CA MET A 18 -8.43 -29.53 10.10
C MET A 18 -7.35 -28.82 10.93
N VAL A 19 -6.36 -28.23 10.26
CA VAL A 19 -5.70 -27.05 10.81
C VAL A 19 -6.81 -26.02 10.92
N ALA A 20 -7.42 -25.90 12.10
CA ALA A 20 -8.45 -24.92 12.37
C ALA A 20 -7.77 -23.53 12.37
N GLY A 21 -7.59 -22.97 11.18
CA GLY A 21 -7.27 -21.55 11.04
C GLY A 21 -8.39 -20.74 11.70
N GLN A 22 -8.03 -19.66 12.40
CA GLN A 22 -9.01 -18.74 12.98
C GLN A 22 -10.00 -18.32 11.88
N GLN A 23 -11.29 -18.52 12.14
CA GLN A 23 -12.34 -18.14 11.20
C GLN A 23 -12.62 -16.64 11.29
N CYS A 24 -12.87 -16.02 10.13
CA CYS A 24 -13.11 -14.60 10.00
C CYS A 24 -14.10 -14.30 8.86
N GLY A 25 -14.48 -13.04 8.71
CA GLY A 25 -15.28 -12.56 7.59
C GLY A 25 -16.74 -13.00 7.65
N ARG A 26 -17.41 -12.98 6.49
CA ARG A 26 -18.86 -13.30 6.38
C ARG A 26 -19.20 -14.71 6.87
N GLN A 27 -18.25 -15.64 6.78
CA GLN A 27 -18.37 -17.02 7.26
C GLN A 27 -18.39 -17.12 8.78
N ALA A 28 -17.89 -16.09 9.49
CA ALA A 28 -17.77 -16.05 10.94
C ALA A 28 -18.56 -14.88 11.56
N GLY A 29 -19.64 -14.43 10.91
CA GLY A 29 -20.47 -13.33 11.42
C GLY A 29 -19.75 -11.97 11.44
N GLY A 30 -18.80 -11.75 10.53
CA GLY A 30 -18.05 -10.50 10.43
C GLY A 30 -16.86 -10.37 11.39
N ARG A 31 -16.48 -11.46 12.08
CA ARG A 31 -15.30 -11.46 12.96
C ARG A 31 -14.01 -11.16 12.18
N THR A 32 -13.13 -10.34 12.76
CA THR A 32 -11.80 -10.06 12.24
C THR A 32 -10.76 -11.00 12.85
N CYS A 33 -9.60 -11.10 12.18
CA CYS A 33 -8.49 -11.90 12.65
C CYS A 33 -7.74 -11.22 13.81
N ALA A 34 -7.24 -12.02 14.74
CA ALA A 34 -6.41 -11.53 15.83
C ALA A 34 -5.05 -11.06 15.29
N GLY A 35 -4.45 -10.04 15.91
CA GLY A 35 -3.13 -9.53 15.48
C GLY A 35 -3.13 -8.78 14.15
N ASN A 36 -4.29 -8.29 13.69
CA ASN A 36 -4.45 -7.52 12.44
C ASN A 36 -3.96 -8.25 11.17
N ILE A 37 -3.97 -9.59 11.17
CA ILE A 37 -3.68 -10.39 9.97
C ILE A 37 -4.89 -10.45 9.03
N CYS A 38 -4.66 -10.86 7.79
CA CYS A 38 -5.65 -10.77 6.71
C CYS A 38 -6.70 -11.88 6.81
N CYS A 39 -7.93 -11.55 6.42
CA CYS A 39 -9.01 -12.51 6.25
C CYS A 39 -9.17 -12.87 4.78
N SER A 40 -8.92 -14.12 4.40
CA SER A 40 -9.08 -14.59 3.02
C SER A 40 -10.54 -14.58 2.56
N GLN A 41 -10.78 -14.71 1.26
CA GLN A 41 -12.15 -14.89 0.73
C GLN A 41 -12.90 -16.08 1.29
N TYR A 42 -12.18 -17.09 1.77
CA TYR A 42 -12.72 -18.32 2.33
C TYR A 42 -13.01 -18.22 3.83
N GLY A 43 -12.69 -17.09 4.46
CA GLY A 43 -12.99 -16.84 5.87
C GLY A 43 -11.95 -17.41 6.82
N TYR A 44 -10.69 -17.44 6.41
CA TYR A 44 -9.57 -17.89 7.23
C TYR A 44 -8.53 -16.80 7.39
N CYS A 45 -7.92 -16.75 8.56
CA CYS A 45 -6.87 -15.80 8.89
C CYS A 45 -5.49 -16.24 8.41
N GLY A 46 -4.72 -15.32 7.83
CA GLY A 46 -3.34 -15.59 7.39
C GLY A 46 -2.62 -14.33 6.90
N THR A 47 -1.36 -14.49 6.51
CA THR A 47 -0.46 -13.39 6.16
C THR A 47 0.12 -13.48 4.75
N THR A 48 -0.22 -14.52 3.97
CA THR A 48 0.26 -14.68 2.58
C THR A 48 -0.70 -14.05 1.58
N ALA A 49 -0.28 -13.98 0.31
CA ALA A 49 -1.08 -13.38 -0.77
C ALA A 49 -2.49 -13.99 -0.93
N ASP A 50 -2.65 -15.29 -0.66
CA ASP A 50 -3.96 -15.97 -0.74
C ASP A 50 -4.96 -15.45 0.31
N TYR A 51 -4.45 -14.86 1.39
CA TYR A 51 -5.24 -14.31 2.48
C TYR A 51 -5.37 -12.79 2.37
N CYS A 52 -4.29 -12.14 1.92
CA CYS A 52 -4.14 -10.71 2.00
C CYS A 52 -4.40 -9.98 0.68
N SER A 53 -4.28 -10.66 -0.47
CA SER A 53 -4.48 -9.99 -1.76
C SER A 53 -5.96 -9.64 -1.96
N PRO A 54 -6.29 -8.38 -2.25
CA PRO A 54 -7.63 -8.01 -2.70
C PRO A 54 -8.09 -8.79 -3.93
N ASP A 55 -7.17 -9.19 -4.82
CA ASP A 55 -7.48 -9.99 -6.02
C ASP A 55 -7.96 -11.41 -5.67
N ASN A 56 -7.56 -11.91 -4.50
CA ASN A 56 -8.06 -13.16 -3.93
C ASN A 56 -9.30 -12.92 -3.05
N ASN A 57 -10.05 -11.85 -3.31
CA ASN A 57 -11.24 -11.40 -2.58
C ASN A 57 -11.05 -11.37 -1.06
N CYS A 58 -9.88 -10.89 -0.60
CA CYS A 58 -9.63 -10.68 0.82
C CYS A 58 -10.75 -9.83 1.45
N GLN A 59 -11.21 -10.25 2.64
CA GLN A 59 -12.37 -9.67 3.31
C GLN A 59 -12.01 -8.57 4.32
N SER A 60 -10.86 -8.64 4.99
CA SER A 60 -10.44 -7.65 6.00
C SER A 60 -8.94 -7.67 6.23
N ASN A 61 -8.36 -6.54 6.65
CA ASN A 61 -6.91 -6.36 6.87
C ASN A 61 -6.07 -6.75 5.64
N CYS A 62 -6.61 -6.52 4.45
CA CYS A 62 -5.97 -6.89 3.20
C CYS A 62 -4.70 -6.07 2.99
N TRP A 63 -3.78 -6.56 2.18
CA TRP A 63 -2.69 -5.71 1.69
C TRP A 63 -3.27 -4.56 0.88
N GLY A 64 -2.78 -3.35 1.15
CA GLY A 64 -3.40 -2.11 0.65
C GLY A 64 -4.71 -1.73 1.36
N GLY A 65 -5.29 -2.63 2.17
CA GLY A 65 -6.55 -2.49 2.89
C GLY A 65 -6.42 -2.65 4.41
N GLY A 66 -5.34 -2.14 5.02
CA GLY A 66 -5.42 -1.68 6.42
C GLY A 66 -6.51 -0.60 6.51
N PRO A 67 -7.03 -0.21 7.70
CA PRO A 67 -8.16 0.70 7.79
C PRO A 67 -7.85 1.97 6.98
N SER A 68 -8.38 1.99 5.76
CA SER A 68 -8.58 3.18 4.99
C SER A 68 -9.71 3.81 5.75
N GLY A 69 -9.36 4.73 6.66
CA GLY A 69 -10.24 5.82 6.96
C GLY A 69 -10.49 6.52 5.64
N SER A 70 -11.44 6.00 4.86
CA SER A 70 -11.96 6.65 3.65
C SER A 70 -12.61 8.01 3.99
N GLY A 71 -12.61 8.41 5.27
CA GLY A 71 -12.94 9.74 5.75
C GLY A 71 -11.87 10.42 6.63
N GLU A 72 -10.67 9.88 6.80
CA GLU A 72 -9.61 10.64 7.49
C GLU A 72 -9.02 11.65 6.51
N SER A 73 -9.48 12.88 6.67
CA SER A 73 -9.05 14.02 5.88
C SER A 73 -8.90 15.23 6.78
N ALA A 74 -8.10 16.18 6.31
CA ALA A 74 -8.03 17.49 6.91
C ALA A 74 -7.89 18.54 5.82
N SER A 75 -8.39 19.74 6.15
CA SER A 75 -8.37 20.91 5.29
C SER A 75 -7.56 22.04 5.91
N ASN A 76 -7.12 22.96 5.07
CA ASN A 76 -6.31 24.12 5.47
C ASN A 76 -5.01 23.72 6.19
N VAL A 77 -4.36 22.67 5.71
CA VAL A 77 -3.13 22.12 6.29
C VAL A 77 -1.93 22.73 5.60
N ARG A 78 -0.90 23.09 6.38
CA ARG A 78 0.36 23.57 5.84
C ARG A 78 1.16 22.40 5.24
N ALA A 79 1.60 22.55 3.99
CA ALA A 79 2.55 21.63 3.37
C ALA A 79 3.83 22.38 3.02
N THR A 80 4.96 21.97 3.58
CA THR A 80 6.30 22.43 3.16
C THR A 80 6.89 21.49 2.13
N TYR A 81 8.14 21.70 1.76
CA TYR A 81 8.88 20.78 0.92
C TYR A 81 10.25 20.43 1.50
N HIS A 82 10.70 19.22 1.16
CA HIS A 82 12.00 18.67 1.44
C HIS A 82 12.63 18.09 0.17
N TYR A 83 13.96 18.04 0.11
CA TYR A 83 14.70 17.51 -1.03
C TYR A 83 15.02 16.03 -0.81
N TYR A 84 13.99 15.16 -0.78
CA TYR A 84 14.21 13.71 -0.72
C TYR A 84 14.83 13.21 -2.03
N ASN A 85 14.46 13.83 -3.17
CA ASN A 85 14.95 13.49 -4.51
C ASN A 85 14.91 11.97 -4.77
N PRO A 86 13.74 11.33 -4.60
CA PRO A 86 13.65 9.88 -4.52
C PRO A 86 14.20 9.18 -5.76
N ALA A 87 13.92 9.70 -6.96
CA ALA A 87 14.44 9.14 -8.21
C ALA A 87 15.98 9.16 -8.28
N GLN A 88 16.64 10.22 -7.76
CA GLN A 88 18.10 10.31 -7.72
C GLN A 88 18.70 9.35 -6.69
N ASN A 89 17.95 9.07 -5.63
CA ASN A 89 18.30 8.10 -4.58
C ASN A 89 17.79 6.68 -4.87
N ASN A 90 17.46 6.35 -6.13
CA ASN A 90 16.95 5.03 -6.55
C ASN A 90 15.73 4.54 -5.73
N TRP A 91 14.93 5.49 -5.28
CA TRP A 91 13.79 5.31 -4.39
C TRP A 91 14.16 4.56 -3.09
N ASP A 92 15.41 4.63 -2.65
CA ASP A 92 15.90 3.97 -1.43
C ASP A 92 15.59 4.83 -0.20
N LEU A 93 14.73 4.31 0.69
CA LEU A 93 14.36 4.99 1.92
C LEU A 93 15.53 5.13 2.89
N ASN A 94 16.52 4.21 2.86
CA ASN A 94 17.70 4.29 3.71
C ASN A 94 18.61 5.44 3.28
N ALA A 95 18.76 5.65 1.96
CA ALA A 95 19.64 6.69 1.41
C ALA A 95 19.23 8.10 1.87
N VAL A 96 17.93 8.32 2.09
CA VAL A 96 17.40 9.60 2.58
C VAL A 96 17.14 9.63 4.09
N SER A 97 17.54 8.58 4.81
CA SER A 97 17.29 8.43 6.26
C SER A 97 15.81 8.62 6.65
N ALA A 98 14.89 8.19 5.78
CA ALA A 98 13.45 8.34 6.02
C ALA A 98 13.04 7.52 7.25
N TYR A 99 12.21 8.07 8.13
CA TYR A 99 11.78 7.38 9.35
C TYR A 99 11.18 5.99 9.09
N CYS A 100 10.43 5.81 8.00
CA CYS A 100 9.79 4.54 7.67
C CYS A 100 10.75 3.49 7.08
N SER A 101 12.02 3.82 6.83
CA SER A 101 13.04 2.90 6.28
C SER A 101 13.14 1.59 7.05
N THR A 102 13.01 1.65 8.39
CA THR A 102 13.02 0.47 9.28
C THR A 102 12.05 -0.63 8.86
N TRP A 103 10.90 -0.28 8.28
CA TRP A 103 9.85 -1.23 7.91
C TRP A 103 9.61 -1.34 6.41
N ASP A 104 9.88 -0.26 5.66
CA ASP A 104 9.47 -0.13 4.27
C ASP A 104 10.62 -0.15 3.26
N ALA A 105 11.89 -0.07 3.69
CA ALA A 105 13.03 0.01 2.77
C ALA A 105 13.17 -1.22 1.87
N ASN A 106 12.85 -2.41 2.37
CA ASN A 106 12.96 -3.67 1.62
C ASN A 106 11.75 -3.97 0.73
N LYS A 107 10.79 -3.04 0.62
CA LYS A 107 9.67 -3.23 -0.32
C LYS A 107 10.16 -3.17 -1.78
N PRO A 108 9.43 -3.81 -2.71
CA PRO A 108 9.79 -3.82 -4.12
C PRO A 108 10.01 -2.40 -4.66
N TYR A 109 10.89 -2.27 -5.65
CA TYR A 109 11.15 -0.97 -6.30
C TYR A 109 9.85 -0.37 -6.86
N SER A 110 8.99 -1.19 -7.47
CA SER A 110 7.65 -0.79 -7.94
C SER A 110 6.83 -0.13 -6.85
N TRP A 111 6.84 -0.67 -5.62
CA TRP A 111 6.10 -0.10 -4.49
C TRP A 111 6.68 1.25 -4.06
N ARG A 112 8.01 1.31 -3.95
CA ARG A 112 8.75 2.50 -3.50
C ARG A 112 8.62 3.65 -4.50
N SER A 113 8.58 3.32 -5.80
CA SER A 113 8.56 4.28 -6.90
C SER A 113 7.18 4.63 -7.46
N LYS A 114 6.11 3.95 -7.03
CA LYS A 114 4.74 4.17 -7.54
C LYS A 114 4.22 5.60 -7.36
N TYR A 115 4.55 6.24 -6.24
CA TYR A 115 4.12 7.59 -5.90
C TYR A 115 5.30 8.38 -5.33
N GLY A 116 5.31 9.69 -5.55
CA GLY A 116 6.26 10.57 -4.87
C GLY A 116 6.08 10.57 -3.36
N TRP A 117 7.10 11.06 -2.65
CA TRP A 117 7.22 10.90 -1.21
C TRP A 117 6.77 12.11 -0.41
N THR A 118 6.40 11.88 0.84
CA THR A 118 6.15 12.93 1.83
C THR A 118 6.42 12.46 3.25
N ALA A 119 6.79 13.39 4.14
CA ALA A 119 6.61 13.25 5.58
C ALA A 119 5.19 13.63 6.00
N PHE A 120 4.68 12.96 7.02
CA PHE A 120 3.34 13.24 7.55
C PHE A 120 3.35 13.48 9.07
N CYS A 121 2.67 14.54 9.47
CA CYS A 121 2.38 14.88 10.85
C CYS A 121 1.09 15.71 10.96
N GLY A 122 0.19 15.55 9.98
CA GLY A 122 -1.06 16.29 9.86
C GLY A 122 -2.00 16.08 11.04
N PRO A 123 -3.02 16.94 11.24
CA PRO A 123 -3.86 16.96 12.43
C PRO A 123 -4.76 15.71 12.58
N VAL A 124 -5.15 15.09 11.46
CA VAL A 124 -6.08 13.95 11.39
C VAL A 124 -5.43 12.74 10.74
N GLY A 125 -5.52 11.58 11.38
CA GLY A 125 -4.99 10.31 10.87
C GLY A 125 -3.83 9.75 11.71
N PRO A 126 -3.35 8.54 11.38
CA PRO A 126 -2.27 7.89 12.11
C PRO A 126 -0.95 8.65 11.97
N ARG A 127 -0.07 8.54 12.97
CA ARG A 127 1.26 9.15 12.96
C ARG A 127 2.35 8.13 13.25
N GLY A 128 3.60 8.50 12.96
CA GLY A 128 4.77 7.65 13.15
C GLY A 128 4.67 6.35 12.36
N GLN A 129 5.01 5.23 12.99
CA GLN A 129 5.02 3.93 12.32
C GLN A 129 3.66 3.57 11.69
N ALA A 130 2.55 3.94 12.34
CA ALA A 130 1.20 3.60 11.85
C ALA A 130 0.82 4.33 10.54
N SER A 131 1.52 5.42 10.19
CA SER A 131 1.34 6.11 8.91
C SER A 131 2.25 5.60 7.79
N CYS A 132 3.31 4.85 8.11
CA CYS A 132 4.29 4.41 7.12
C CYS A 132 3.65 3.61 5.98
N GLY A 133 3.99 4.01 4.75
CA GLY A 133 3.54 3.36 3.54
C GLY A 133 2.11 3.67 3.09
N LYS A 134 1.32 4.40 3.89
CA LYS A 134 -0.02 4.87 3.49
C LYS A 134 0.08 5.97 2.43
N CYS A 135 -1.01 6.17 1.67
CA CYS A 135 -1.07 7.17 0.61
C CYS A 135 -2.04 8.29 0.94
N LEU A 136 -1.69 9.49 0.50
CA LEU A 136 -2.49 10.70 0.64
C LEU A 136 -2.80 11.27 -0.75
N ARG A 137 -4.07 11.60 -0.99
CA ARG A 137 -4.47 12.50 -2.06
C ARG A 137 -4.36 13.92 -1.52
N VAL A 138 -3.39 14.68 -2.02
CA VAL A 138 -3.11 16.07 -1.59
C VAL A 138 -3.57 17.04 -2.67
N ARG A 139 -4.34 18.06 -2.29
CA ARG A 139 -4.87 19.10 -3.17
C ARG A 139 -4.44 20.48 -2.68
N ASN A 140 -3.83 21.27 -3.54
CA ASN A 140 -3.61 22.69 -3.32
C ASN A 140 -4.97 23.42 -3.29
N THR A 141 -5.32 24.02 -2.15
CA THR A 141 -6.60 24.71 -1.95
C THR A 141 -6.78 25.92 -2.86
N ARG A 142 -5.68 26.52 -3.32
CA ARG A 142 -5.68 27.74 -4.13
C ARG A 142 -5.83 27.46 -5.63
N THR A 143 -5.17 26.43 -6.15
CA THR A 143 -5.18 26.11 -7.59
C THR A 143 -6.01 24.90 -7.97
N ASN A 144 -6.47 24.12 -6.98
CA ASN A 144 -7.07 22.80 -7.14
C ASN A 144 -6.16 21.74 -7.78
N ALA A 145 -4.89 22.07 -8.09
CA ALA A 145 -3.90 21.11 -8.53
C ALA A 145 -3.62 20.11 -7.41
N ALA A 146 -3.43 18.85 -7.77
CA ALA A 146 -3.50 17.81 -6.78
C ALA A 146 -2.69 16.58 -7.21
N VAL A 147 -2.01 15.94 -6.25
CA VAL A 147 -1.15 14.76 -6.44
C VAL A 147 -1.49 13.64 -5.43
N THR A 148 -1.11 12.40 -5.73
CA THR A 148 -1.11 11.30 -4.75
C THR A 148 0.33 11.00 -4.34
N VAL A 149 0.58 10.97 -3.03
CA VAL A 149 1.92 10.75 -2.45
C VAL A 149 1.88 9.63 -1.43
N ARG A 150 3.04 9.01 -1.20
CA ARG A 150 3.24 8.00 -0.16
C ARG A 150 3.95 8.61 1.05
N ILE A 151 3.44 8.30 2.24
CA ILE A 151 4.07 8.66 3.50
C ILE A 151 5.27 7.75 3.72
N VAL A 152 6.47 8.33 3.76
CA VAL A 152 7.73 7.61 4.03
C VAL A 152 8.44 8.15 5.27
N ASP A 153 7.98 9.27 5.82
CA ASP A 153 8.67 9.95 6.90
C ASP A 153 7.70 10.64 7.86
N GLN A 154 8.23 11.19 8.95
CA GLN A 154 7.50 11.96 9.94
C GLN A 154 8.01 13.40 10.02
N CYS A 155 7.14 14.34 10.41
CA CYS A 155 7.49 15.74 10.56
C CYS A 155 6.99 16.32 11.89
N SER A 156 7.30 17.60 12.15
CA SER A 156 6.86 18.34 13.34
C SER A 156 6.12 19.65 13.04
N ASN A 157 5.82 19.92 11.76
CA ASN A 157 5.18 21.16 11.32
C ASN A 157 3.62 21.14 11.43
N GLY A 158 3.05 20.05 11.94
CA GLY A 158 1.60 19.86 12.06
C GLY A 158 0.87 19.60 10.74
N GLY A 159 1.59 19.24 9.68
CA GLY A 159 1.04 19.08 8.34
C GLY A 159 1.79 18.05 7.50
N LEU A 160 2.24 18.47 6.32
CA LEU A 160 2.99 17.63 5.39
C LEU A 160 4.35 18.26 5.08
N ASP A 161 5.32 17.42 4.73
CA ASP A 161 6.57 17.85 4.09
C ASP A 161 6.75 17.05 2.81
N LEU A 162 6.40 17.65 1.67
CA LEU A 162 6.37 16.97 0.38
C LEU A 162 7.79 16.88 -0.20
N ASP A 163 8.11 15.82 -0.94
CA ASP A 163 9.26 15.92 -1.85
C ASP A 163 9.07 17.12 -2.80
N VAL A 164 10.15 17.87 -3.06
CA VAL A 164 10.10 19.10 -3.86
C VAL A 164 9.47 18.91 -5.23
N ALA A 165 9.63 17.73 -5.87
CA ALA A 165 9.01 17.46 -7.16
C ALA A 165 7.48 17.40 -7.04
N MET A 166 6.96 16.79 -5.97
CA MET A 166 5.52 16.69 -5.70
C MET A 166 4.93 18.03 -5.27
N PHE A 167 5.67 18.82 -4.48
CA PHE A 167 5.29 20.18 -4.13
C PHE A 167 5.13 21.05 -5.38
N ASN A 168 6.15 21.07 -6.24
CA ASN A 168 6.15 21.88 -7.46
C ASN A 168 5.07 21.43 -8.46
N GLN A 169 4.71 20.14 -8.48
CA GLN A 169 3.64 19.62 -9.32
C GLN A 169 2.27 20.22 -8.97
N ILE A 170 2.03 20.57 -7.71
CA ILE A 170 0.77 21.17 -7.25
C ILE A 170 0.86 22.67 -6.96
N ASP A 171 2.05 23.26 -6.99
CA ASP A 171 2.28 24.72 -6.93
C ASP A 171 2.27 25.36 -8.33
N THR A 172 1.15 25.23 -9.03
CA THR A 172 1.06 25.51 -10.48
C THR A 172 1.22 26.98 -10.87
N ASP A 173 1.17 27.91 -9.93
CA ASP A 173 1.42 29.35 -10.14
C ASP A 173 2.60 29.89 -9.29
N ARG A 174 3.36 29.01 -8.64
CA ARG A 174 4.61 29.29 -7.90
C ARG A 174 4.52 30.15 -6.65
N ASP A 175 3.31 30.47 -6.19
CA ASP A 175 3.10 31.23 -4.95
C ASP A 175 3.60 30.45 -3.71
N GLY A 176 3.41 29.13 -3.70
CA GLY A 176 3.82 28.28 -2.59
C GLY A 176 5.32 28.24 -2.38
N TYR A 177 6.08 28.10 -3.48
CA TYR A 177 7.54 28.07 -3.47
C TYR A 177 8.10 29.39 -2.93
N GLN A 178 7.55 30.53 -3.38
CA GLN A 178 7.96 31.85 -2.90
C GLN A 178 7.68 32.05 -1.40
N LYS A 179 6.61 31.45 -0.87
CA LYS A 179 6.23 31.49 0.54
C LYS A 179 6.84 30.37 1.38
N GLY A 180 7.56 29.44 0.75
CA GLY A 180 8.10 28.24 1.38
C GLY A 180 7.06 27.22 1.86
N HIS A 181 5.78 27.36 1.48
CA HIS A 181 4.73 26.40 1.81
C HIS A 181 3.46 26.59 0.98
N LEU A 182 2.66 25.54 0.88
CA LEU A 182 1.29 25.54 0.37
C LEU A 182 0.27 25.39 1.50
N ILE A 183 -0.97 25.76 1.22
CA ILE A 183 -2.15 25.37 2.00
C ILE A 183 -2.89 24.29 1.22
N VAL A 184 -3.01 23.12 1.81
CA VAL A 184 -3.54 21.91 1.15
C VAL A 184 -4.69 21.29 1.94
N ASP A 185 -5.52 20.57 1.21
CA ASP A 185 -6.36 19.52 1.76
C ASP A 185 -5.66 18.17 1.52
N TYR A 186 -5.82 17.22 2.45
CA TYR A 186 -5.44 15.84 2.19
C TYR A 186 -6.54 14.87 2.59
N GLN A 187 -6.55 13.72 1.94
CA GLN A 187 -7.35 12.56 2.30
C GLN A 187 -6.48 11.31 2.23
N PHE A 188 -6.60 10.44 3.24
CA PHE A 188 -6.03 9.09 3.14
C PHE A 188 -6.77 8.31 2.06
N VAL A 189 -6.01 7.78 1.10
CA VAL A 189 -6.54 7.00 -0.03
C VAL A 189 -5.83 5.66 -0.14
N ASP A 190 -6.50 4.73 -0.80
CA ASP A 190 -5.86 3.48 -1.20
C ASP A 190 -4.71 3.78 -2.18
N CYS A 191 -3.56 3.15 -1.93
CA CYS A 191 -2.39 3.19 -2.81
C CYS A 191 -2.57 2.35 -4.09
N GLY A 192 -3.58 1.49 -4.14
CA GLY A 192 -3.78 0.50 -5.20
C GLY A 192 -2.67 -0.57 -5.26
N ASN A 193 -3.00 -1.73 -5.84
CA ASN A 193 -2.07 -2.87 -5.91
C ASN A 193 -1.04 -2.74 -7.06
N GLU A 194 -0.02 -3.62 -7.05
CA GLU A 194 1.13 -3.68 -7.98
C GLU A 194 0.90 -4.56 -9.23
N LEU A 195 -0.29 -5.07 -9.52
CA LEU A 195 -0.51 -5.99 -10.65
C LEU A 195 -1.13 -5.35 -11.91
N ILE A 196 -1.26 -4.03 -11.97
CA ILE A 196 -1.84 -3.32 -13.14
C ILE A 196 -0.81 -2.39 -13.78
N ASP A 197 0.41 -2.87 -14.02
CA ASP A 197 1.31 -2.34 -15.06
C ASP A 197 2.48 -3.31 -15.36
N GLN A 198 2.15 -4.59 -15.49
CA GLN A 198 2.90 -5.45 -16.39
C GLN A 198 2.09 -5.47 -17.70
N PRO A 199 2.52 -4.78 -18.77
CA PRO A 199 1.94 -5.01 -20.08
C PRO A 199 2.02 -6.51 -20.36
N ALA A 200 0.87 -7.14 -20.55
CA ALA A 200 0.77 -8.54 -20.95
C ALA A 200 1.17 -8.71 -22.43
N ASP A 201 2.35 -8.22 -22.82
CA ASP A 201 2.84 -8.28 -24.20
C ASP A 201 4.36 -8.47 -24.32
N PHE A 202 4.94 -9.36 -23.50
CA PHE A 202 6.29 -9.86 -23.76
C PHE A 202 6.42 -11.38 -23.69
N LYS A 203 5.34 -12.10 -24.03
CA LYS A 203 5.38 -13.57 -24.16
C LYS A 203 5.32 -14.10 -25.60
N ASN A 204 5.40 -13.24 -26.62
CA ASN A 204 5.37 -13.66 -28.04
C ASN A 204 6.44 -13.00 -28.94
N ILE A 205 7.65 -12.71 -28.44
CA ILE A 205 8.79 -12.31 -29.31
C ILE A 205 10.00 -13.21 -29.05
N LEU A 206 9.84 -14.54 -29.16
CA LEU A 206 10.96 -15.48 -29.36
C LEU A 206 10.54 -16.75 -30.16
N VAL A 207 9.53 -16.69 -31.02
CA VAL A 207 9.22 -17.79 -31.97
C VAL A 207 8.83 -17.22 -33.33
N SER A 208 9.81 -16.75 -34.09
CA SER A 208 9.84 -16.82 -35.56
C SER A 208 11.16 -16.21 -36.05
N ALA A 209 12.22 -17.01 -35.97
CA ALA A 209 13.49 -16.70 -36.61
C ALA A 209 14.22 -18.00 -37.00
N THR A 210 13.51 -18.95 -37.59
CA THR A 210 14.04 -20.01 -38.45
C THR A 210 12.87 -20.57 -39.24
N ASP A 211 12.76 -20.18 -40.51
CA ASP A 211 12.34 -21.01 -41.65
C ASP A 211 12.32 -20.11 -42.88
N GLY A 212 13.52 -19.92 -43.42
CA GLY A 212 13.81 -19.17 -44.63
C GLY A 212 15.04 -19.73 -45.31
N VAL A 213 14.94 -20.99 -45.74
CA VAL A 213 15.69 -21.62 -46.86
C VAL A 213 14.76 -22.61 -47.53
#